data_AF-X1IWX4-F1
#
_entry.id   AF-X1IWX4-F1
#
_cell.length_a   1.000
_cell.length_b   1.000
_cell.length_c   1.000
_cell.angle_alpha   90.00
_cell.angle_beta   90.00
_cell.angle_gamma   90.00
#
_symmetry.space_group_name_H-M   'P 1'
#
loop_
_entity.id
_entity.type
_entity.pdbx_description
1 polymer ?
#
loop_
_entity_poly.entity_id
_entity_poly.type
_entity_poly.pdbx_seq_one_letter_code
_entity_poly.pdbx_strand_id
1 'polypeptide(L)'
;SRIGDLIPAIKRLTTIPVALLTNGTTLIYPEVRKALQELDLVVPSLDAGTEEVYQLINRPCTGLDLDGLVQGIADFTAGFPGQVWLEVMLLKGVNDSEDELEAIARRIAVIRPEKVQLNTAVRPPAEAGVGALDPEQLEKARLFLQSRIGPIPVEVVAGFSGRREKVVNKDIRMAILTYLERRPATLADLSATFGPHRNEIVKYLGHLLDEGMIKEEYTGSKKYYIKLAPSALT
;
A
#
# COMPACT_ATOMS: atom_id res chain seq x y z
N SER A 1 -23.26 3.10 6.50
CA SER A 1 -22.10 2.34 7.01
C SER A 1 -22.33 2.00 8.48
N ARG A 2 -21.85 0.86 9.00
CA ARG A 2 -21.95 0.44 10.41
C ARG A 2 -20.63 0.60 11.19
N ILE A 3 -19.75 1.49 10.72
CA ILE A 3 -18.40 1.66 11.28
C ILE A 3 -18.41 2.03 12.78
N GLY A 4 -19.42 2.81 13.22
CA GLY A 4 -19.62 3.15 14.62
C GLY A 4 -19.96 1.97 15.54
N ASP A 5 -20.48 0.86 14.98
CA ASP A 5 -20.69 -0.38 15.76
C ASP A 5 -19.43 -1.25 15.76
N LEU A 6 -18.70 -1.24 14.63
CA LEU A 6 -17.55 -2.11 14.39
C LEU A 6 -16.35 -1.70 15.25
N ILE A 7 -16.06 -0.40 15.34
CA ILE A 7 -14.90 0.11 16.09
C ILE A 7 -14.96 -0.29 17.57
N PRO A 8 -16.05 -0.04 18.31
CA PRO A 8 -16.16 -0.49 19.70
C PRO A 8 -16.09 -2.01 19.84
N ALA A 9 -16.64 -2.76 18.87
CA ALA A 9 -16.56 -4.22 18.88
C ALA A 9 -15.11 -4.72 18.74
N ILE A 10 -14.32 -4.13 17.83
CA ILE A 10 -12.90 -4.47 17.67
C ILE A 10 -12.11 -4.08 18.93
N LYS A 11 -12.32 -2.88 19.47
CA LYS A 11 -11.61 -2.41 20.68
C LYS A 11 -11.92 -3.26 21.93
N ARG A 12 -13.08 -3.94 21.98
CA ARG A 12 -13.37 -4.94 23.03
C ARG A 12 -12.64 -6.27 22.85
N LEU A 13 -12.20 -6.59 21.63
CA LEU A 13 -11.53 -7.86 21.32
C LEU A 13 -10.01 -7.78 21.41
N THR A 14 -9.43 -6.58 21.42
CA THR A 14 -7.98 -6.41 21.41
C THR A 14 -7.55 -5.15 22.15
N THR A 15 -6.37 -5.22 22.78
CA THR A 15 -5.65 -4.05 23.32
C THR A 15 -4.64 -3.48 22.32
N ILE A 16 -4.48 -4.13 21.15
CA ILE A 16 -3.59 -3.67 20.08
C ILE A 16 -4.17 -2.38 19.46
N PRO A 17 -3.35 -1.35 19.17
CA PRO A 17 -3.79 -0.15 18.48
C PRO A 17 -4.50 -0.46 17.16
N VAL A 18 -5.63 0.20 16.93
CA VAL A 18 -6.47 0.02 15.75
C VAL A 18 -6.27 1.23 14.83
N ALA A 19 -5.83 0.96 13.61
CA ALA A 19 -5.67 1.93 12.55
C ALA A 19 -6.77 1.81 11.49
N LEU A 20 -7.28 2.93 11.00
CA LEU A 20 -8.18 2.99 9.84
C LEU A 20 -7.47 3.63 8.66
N LEU A 21 -7.39 2.92 7.53
CA LEU A 21 -6.98 3.47 6.24
C LEU A 21 -8.25 3.84 5.46
N THR A 22 -8.31 5.05 4.92
CA THR A 22 -9.54 5.57 4.29
C THR A 22 -9.21 6.55 3.16
N ASN A 23 -10.07 6.64 2.15
CA ASN A 23 -9.95 7.65 1.11
C ASN A 23 -10.42 9.06 1.57
N GLY A 24 -10.82 9.21 2.83
CA GLY A 24 -11.18 10.50 3.45
C GLY A 24 -12.52 11.10 3.01
N THR A 25 -13.12 10.66 1.90
CA THR A 25 -14.33 11.26 1.29
C THR A 25 -15.54 11.41 2.23
N THR A 26 -15.67 10.54 3.23
CA THR A 26 -16.79 10.58 4.19
C THR A 26 -16.47 11.37 5.46
N LEU A 27 -15.25 11.89 5.62
CA LEU A 27 -14.87 12.74 6.76
C LEU A 27 -15.51 14.14 6.70
N ILE A 28 -16.16 14.48 5.59
CA ILE A 28 -17.03 15.67 5.48
C ILE A 28 -18.25 15.59 6.40
N TYR A 29 -18.64 14.38 6.81
CA TYR A 29 -19.83 14.14 7.61
C TYR A 29 -19.50 14.09 9.12
N PRO A 30 -20.07 14.98 9.96
CA PRO A 30 -19.78 15.02 11.40
C PRO A 30 -20.06 13.72 12.14
N GLU A 31 -21.09 12.97 11.74
CA GLU A 31 -21.44 11.67 12.33
C GLU A 31 -20.38 10.60 12.07
N VAL A 32 -19.72 10.64 10.90
CA VAL A 32 -18.61 9.75 10.58
C VAL A 32 -17.43 10.13 11.47
N ARG A 33 -17.06 11.41 11.53
CA ARG A 33 -15.97 11.90 12.40
C ARG A 33 -16.16 11.49 13.86
N LYS A 34 -17.40 11.56 14.37
CA LYS A 34 -17.75 11.13 15.73
C LYS A 34 -17.59 9.62 15.93
N ALA A 35 -17.95 8.81 14.93
CA ALA A 35 -17.84 7.36 15.01
C ALA A 35 -16.38 6.87 15.04
N LEU A 36 -15.42 7.68 14.58
CA LEU A 36 -14.00 7.30 14.49
C LEU A 36 -13.18 7.63 15.76
N GLN A 37 -13.76 8.30 16.75
CA GLN A 37 -13.04 8.89 17.89
C GLN A 37 -12.30 7.89 18.80
N GLU A 38 -12.66 6.60 18.76
CA GLU A 38 -12.02 5.55 19.56
C GLU A 38 -10.81 4.88 18.86
N LEU A 39 -10.50 5.29 17.63
CA LEU A 39 -9.34 4.79 16.90
C LEU A 39 -8.04 5.39 17.42
N ASP A 40 -6.94 4.67 17.23
CA ASP A 40 -5.61 5.11 17.67
C ASP A 40 -4.88 5.86 16.54
N LEU A 41 -5.16 5.48 15.28
CA LEU A 41 -4.59 6.08 14.07
C LEU A 41 -5.64 6.10 12.94
N VAL A 42 -5.71 7.21 12.21
CA VAL A 42 -6.45 7.28 10.95
C VAL A 42 -5.53 7.78 9.85
N VAL A 43 -5.55 7.10 8.72
CA VAL A 43 -4.73 7.36 7.55
C VAL A 43 -5.62 7.71 6.35
N PRO A 44 -6.04 8.99 6.21
CA PRO A 44 -6.73 9.46 5.02
C PRO A 44 -5.77 9.62 3.83
N SER A 45 -6.24 9.37 2.61
CA SER A 45 -5.49 9.60 1.38
C SER A 45 -5.77 10.99 0.78
N LEU A 46 -4.73 11.64 0.26
CA LEU A 46 -4.78 12.87 -0.56
C LEU A 46 -3.89 12.69 -1.78
N ASP A 47 -4.47 12.22 -2.88
CA ASP A 47 -3.71 11.85 -4.08
C ASP A 47 -3.68 12.98 -5.13
N ALA A 48 -4.21 14.16 -4.83
CA ALA A 48 -4.26 15.30 -5.73
C ALA A 48 -4.19 16.64 -4.97
N GLY A 49 -3.53 17.61 -5.58
CA GLY A 49 -3.50 19.01 -5.14
C GLY A 49 -4.47 19.91 -5.90
N THR A 50 -4.83 19.54 -7.13
CA THR A 50 -5.79 20.24 -8.00
C THR A 50 -7.07 19.43 -8.25
N GLU A 51 -8.18 20.12 -8.55
CA GLU A 51 -9.47 19.47 -8.81
C GLU A 51 -9.40 18.60 -10.07
N GLU A 52 -8.68 19.04 -11.10
CA GLU A 52 -8.50 18.30 -12.34
C GLU A 52 -7.82 16.95 -12.10
N VAL A 53 -6.74 16.92 -11.31
CA VAL A 53 -6.03 15.69 -10.95
C VAL A 53 -6.87 14.83 -9.98
N TYR A 54 -7.62 15.45 -9.07
CA TYR A 54 -8.54 14.75 -8.17
C TYR A 54 -9.62 13.99 -8.95
N GLN A 55 -10.25 14.63 -9.95
CA GLN A 55 -11.23 13.99 -10.82
C GLN A 55 -10.61 12.88 -11.67
N LEU A 56 -9.38 13.09 -12.15
CA LEU A 56 -8.65 12.11 -12.97
C LEU A 56 -8.33 10.83 -12.19
N ILE A 57 -7.79 10.96 -10.97
CA ILE A 57 -7.34 9.83 -10.14
C ILE A 57 -8.51 9.20 -9.39
N ASN A 58 -9.28 10.01 -8.65
CA ASN A 58 -10.25 9.49 -7.67
C ASN A 58 -11.64 9.25 -8.24
N ARG A 59 -11.97 9.89 -9.37
CA ARG A 59 -13.28 9.78 -10.06
C ARG A 59 -14.45 9.82 -9.05
N PRO A 60 -14.53 10.88 -8.23
CA PRO A 60 -15.50 10.98 -7.16
C PRO A 60 -16.94 10.89 -7.69
N CYS A 61 -17.86 10.44 -6.85
CA CYS A 61 -19.28 10.57 -7.16
C CYS A 61 -19.71 12.04 -7.13
N THR A 62 -20.84 12.33 -7.78
CA THR A 62 -21.39 13.69 -7.84
C THR A 62 -21.59 14.29 -6.45
N GLY A 63 -21.15 15.53 -6.27
CA GLY A 63 -21.26 16.28 -5.01
C GLY A 63 -20.05 16.18 -4.09
N LEU A 64 -18.98 15.51 -4.52
CA LEU A 64 -17.68 15.52 -3.84
C LEU A 64 -16.65 16.27 -4.70
N ASP A 65 -16.00 17.26 -4.11
CA ASP A 65 -14.90 18.03 -4.67
C ASP A 65 -13.67 17.95 -3.75
N LEU A 66 -12.51 18.36 -4.27
CA LEU A 66 -11.25 18.32 -3.55
C LEU A 66 -11.25 19.25 -2.33
N ASP A 67 -11.86 20.43 -2.44
CA ASP A 67 -11.91 21.40 -1.34
C ASP A 67 -12.71 20.85 -0.15
N GLY A 68 -13.86 20.22 -0.41
CA GLY A 68 -14.67 19.54 0.57
C GLY A 68 -13.93 18.37 1.21
N LEU A 69 -13.23 17.54 0.43
CA LEU A 69 -12.38 16.48 0.95
C LEU A 69 -11.31 17.04 1.92
N VAL A 70 -10.56 18.04 1.48
CA VAL A 70 -9.48 18.66 2.26
C VAL A 70 -10.02 19.26 3.56
N GLN A 71 -11.15 19.97 3.50
CA GLN A 71 -11.78 20.54 4.70
C GLN A 71 -12.31 19.45 5.64
N GLY A 72 -12.92 18.39 5.11
CA GLY A 72 -13.40 17.26 5.90
C GLY A 72 -12.27 16.57 6.67
N ILE A 73 -11.12 16.36 6.01
CA ILE A 73 -9.92 15.82 6.66
C ILE A 73 -9.37 16.82 7.69
N ALA A 74 -9.25 18.11 7.37
CA ALA A 74 -8.73 19.12 8.29
C ALA A 74 -9.56 19.24 9.57
N ASP A 75 -10.89 19.31 9.44
CA ASP A 75 -11.83 19.32 10.57
C ASP A 75 -11.69 18.05 11.42
N PHE A 76 -11.52 16.89 10.77
CA PHE A 76 -11.30 15.64 11.48
C PHE A 76 -9.98 15.67 12.27
N THR A 77 -8.88 16.06 11.62
CA THR A 77 -7.56 16.18 12.25
C THR A 77 -7.58 17.11 13.46
N ALA A 78 -8.28 18.24 13.38
CA ALA A 78 -8.36 19.21 14.47
C ALA A 78 -9.10 18.69 15.71
N GLY A 79 -10.02 17.74 15.54
CA GLY A 79 -10.88 17.21 16.61
C GLY A 79 -10.60 15.76 17.01
N PHE A 80 -9.65 15.08 16.36
CA PHE A 80 -9.36 13.67 16.62
C PHE A 80 -8.29 13.51 17.72
N PRO A 81 -8.56 12.73 18.79
CA PRO A 81 -7.62 12.57 19.90
C PRO A 81 -6.45 11.62 19.59
N GLY A 82 -6.57 10.78 18.55
CA GLY A 82 -5.50 9.89 18.08
C GLY A 82 -4.59 10.58 17.06
N GLN A 83 -3.80 9.77 16.36
CA GLN A 83 -2.87 10.27 15.34
C GLN A 83 -3.54 10.34 13.97
N VAL A 84 -3.23 11.37 13.19
CA VAL A 84 -3.59 11.42 11.77
C VAL A 84 -2.32 11.46 10.94
N TRP A 85 -2.12 10.43 10.11
CA TRP A 85 -1.06 10.41 9.10
C TRP A 85 -1.70 10.54 7.73
N LEU A 86 -1.18 11.37 6.85
CA LEU A 86 -1.74 11.55 5.52
C LEU A 86 -1.00 10.66 4.52
N GLU A 87 -1.73 9.81 3.79
CA GLU A 87 -1.16 9.08 2.65
C GLU A 87 -1.25 9.94 1.38
N VAL A 88 -0.16 9.98 0.60
CA VAL A 88 -0.12 10.63 -0.73
C VAL A 88 0.45 9.62 -1.72
N MET A 89 -0.36 9.11 -2.64
CA MET A 89 0.10 8.21 -3.70
C MET A 89 0.46 9.01 -4.97
N LEU A 90 1.73 8.94 -5.36
CA LEU A 90 2.23 9.53 -6.60
C LEU A 90 2.20 8.53 -7.75
N LEU A 91 1.81 9.03 -8.92
CA LEU A 91 1.69 8.32 -10.18
C LEU A 91 2.46 9.09 -11.25
N LYS A 92 3.35 8.39 -11.96
CA LYS A 92 4.28 8.99 -12.90
C LYS A 92 3.54 9.62 -14.08
N GLY A 93 3.83 10.88 -14.36
CA GLY A 93 3.19 11.66 -15.43
C GLY A 93 1.75 12.09 -15.13
N VAL A 94 1.28 11.92 -13.89
CA VAL A 94 -0.11 12.27 -13.49
C VAL A 94 -0.09 13.35 -12.42
N ASN A 95 0.54 13.07 -11.27
CA ASN A 95 0.57 13.98 -10.12
C ASN A 95 1.99 14.17 -9.54
N ASP A 96 3.02 13.89 -10.34
CA ASP A 96 4.44 13.99 -9.96
C ASP A 96 5.13 15.26 -10.47
N SER A 97 4.38 16.21 -11.06
CA SER A 97 4.91 17.51 -11.46
C SER A 97 5.15 18.43 -10.25
N GLU A 98 6.10 19.36 -10.36
CA GLU A 98 6.37 20.31 -9.26
C GLU A 98 5.16 21.19 -8.93
N ASP A 99 4.38 21.61 -9.93
CA ASP A 99 3.16 22.42 -9.72
C ASP A 99 2.10 21.65 -8.92
N GLU A 100 1.92 20.36 -9.23
CA GLU A 100 0.98 19.50 -8.51
C GLU A 100 1.48 19.19 -7.10
N LEU A 101 2.78 18.92 -6.93
CA LEU A 101 3.39 18.72 -5.60
C LEU A 101 3.28 19.99 -4.74
N GLU A 102 3.43 21.17 -5.33
CA GLU A 102 3.23 22.45 -4.64
C GLU A 102 1.75 22.61 -4.23
N ALA A 103 0.81 22.23 -5.09
CA ALA A 103 -0.61 22.22 -4.77
C ALA A 103 -0.93 21.25 -3.62
N ILE A 104 -0.39 20.04 -3.65
CA ILE A 104 -0.49 19.05 -2.57
C ILE A 104 0.07 19.64 -1.26
N ALA A 105 1.24 20.27 -1.30
CA ALA A 105 1.85 20.90 -0.12
C ALA A 105 0.94 21.96 0.51
N ARG A 106 0.28 22.80 -0.30
CA ARG A 106 -0.71 23.77 0.21
C ARG A 106 -1.88 23.10 0.91
N ARG A 107 -2.39 21.99 0.38
CA ARG A 107 -3.47 21.21 1.03
C ARG A 107 -3.02 20.57 2.33
N ILE A 108 -1.81 20.01 2.37
CA ILE A 108 -1.21 19.45 3.59
C ILE A 108 -1.12 20.52 4.70
N ALA A 109 -0.77 21.75 4.35
CA ALA A 109 -0.70 22.85 5.32
C ALA A 109 -2.06 23.23 5.93
N VAL A 110 -3.17 22.96 5.23
CA VAL A 110 -4.53 23.10 5.75
C VAL A 110 -4.89 21.92 6.66
N ILE A 111 -4.60 20.70 6.22
CA ILE A 111 -4.94 19.47 6.95
C ILE A 111 -4.15 19.34 8.26
N ARG A 112 -2.87 19.75 8.25
CA ARG A 112 -1.93 19.65 9.36
C ARG A 112 -1.86 18.25 9.99
N PRO A 113 -1.62 17.19 9.20
CA PRO A 113 -1.43 15.86 9.77
C PRO A 113 -0.14 15.82 10.62
N GLU A 114 -0.01 14.81 11.46
CA GLU A 114 1.22 14.57 12.24
C GLU A 114 2.38 14.13 11.34
N LYS A 115 2.07 13.46 10.23
CA LYS A 115 3.05 12.91 9.29
C LYS A 115 2.44 12.72 7.91
N VAL A 116 3.27 12.79 6.87
CA VAL A 116 2.89 12.44 5.48
C VAL A 116 3.65 11.18 5.05
N GLN A 117 2.94 10.24 4.46
CA GLN A 117 3.44 9.00 3.91
C GLN A 117 3.31 9.02 2.38
N LEU A 118 4.44 9.12 1.69
CA LEU A 118 4.53 9.08 0.23
C LEU A 118 4.57 7.65 -0.29
N ASN A 119 3.68 7.32 -1.21
CA ASN A 119 3.59 6.02 -1.85
C ASN A 119 3.65 6.16 -3.38
N THR A 120 3.84 5.05 -4.10
CA THR A 120 3.69 4.99 -5.56
C THR A 120 2.96 3.71 -5.94
N ALA A 121 2.39 3.65 -7.15
CA ALA A 121 1.87 2.40 -7.69
C ALA A 121 2.99 1.34 -7.77
N VAL A 122 2.93 0.28 -6.96
CA VAL A 122 3.86 -0.88 -7.02
C VAL A 122 3.18 -2.17 -7.49
N ARG A 123 1.95 -2.06 -7.98
CA ARG A 123 1.26 -3.11 -8.73
C ARG A 123 1.13 -2.65 -10.19
N PRO A 124 1.13 -3.56 -11.17
CA PRO A 124 0.65 -3.20 -12.51
C PRO A 124 -0.73 -2.55 -12.34
N PRO A 125 -0.92 -1.28 -12.73
CA PRO A 125 -2.21 -0.63 -12.59
C PRO A 125 -3.26 -1.35 -13.45
N ALA A 126 -4.52 -1.26 -13.04
CA ALA A 126 -5.64 -1.78 -13.83
C ALA A 126 -5.78 -1.06 -15.19
N GLU A 127 -5.15 0.10 -15.34
CA GLU A 127 -5.16 0.92 -16.55
C GLU A 127 -3.77 0.92 -17.21
N ALA A 128 -3.75 0.73 -18.53
CA ALA A 128 -2.53 0.79 -19.32
C ALA A 128 -1.99 2.23 -19.37
N GLY A 129 -0.73 2.43 -18.99
CA GLY A 129 -0.04 3.73 -19.11
C GLY A 129 0.25 4.47 -17.79
N VAL A 130 -0.25 3.98 -16.65
CA VAL A 130 0.10 4.56 -15.34
C VAL A 130 1.41 3.92 -14.84
N GLY A 131 2.44 4.74 -14.67
CA GLY A 131 3.76 4.30 -14.23
C GLY A 131 3.99 4.50 -12.73
N ALA A 132 4.78 3.62 -12.13
CA ALA A 132 5.39 3.88 -10.84
C ALA A 132 6.47 4.97 -10.97
N LEU A 133 6.60 5.84 -9.97
CA LEU A 133 7.83 6.60 -9.79
C LEU A 133 8.94 5.62 -9.38
N ASP A 134 10.15 5.82 -9.91
CA ASP A 134 11.32 5.12 -9.41
C ASP A 134 11.75 5.69 -8.03
N PRO A 135 12.64 4.99 -7.29
CA PRO A 135 13.06 5.45 -5.96
C PRO A 135 13.70 6.84 -5.93
N GLU A 136 14.37 7.26 -7.01
CA GLU A 136 15.00 8.57 -7.09
C GLU A 136 13.95 9.67 -7.28
N GLN A 137 12.96 9.42 -8.14
CA GLN A 137 11.81 10.31 -8.35
C GLN A 137 11.00 10.48 -7.05
N LEU A 138 10.76 9.40 -6.32
CA LEU A 138 10.07 9.45 -5.02
C LEU A 138 10.84 10.23 -3.97
N GLU A 139 12.16 10.04 -3.91
CA GLU A 139 13.00 10.78 -2.96
C GLU A 139 13.06 12.28 -3.30
N LYS A 140 13.09 12.62 -4.59
CA LYS A 140 12.96 14.01 -5.05
C LYS A 140 11.62 14.63 -4.62
N ALA A 141 10.51 13.93 -4.83
CA ALA A 141 9.19 14.39 -4.39
C ALA A 141 9.11 14.53 -2.85
N ARG A 142 9.70 13.59 -2.11
CA ARG A 142 9.80 13.65 -0.64
C ARG A 142 10.54 14.90 -0.17
N LEU A 143 11.71 15.15 -0.73
CA LEU A 143 12.52 16.35 -0.42
C LEU A 143 11.79 17.63 -0.79
N PHE A 144 11.12 17.66 -1.95
CA PHE A 144 10.32 18.79 -2.39
C PHE A 144 9.21 19.11 -1.39
N LEU A 145 8.35 18.13 -1.08
CA LEU A 145 7.27 18.31 -0.10
C LEU A 145 7.82 18.71 1.27
N GLN A 146 8.87 18.03 1.75
CA GLN A 146 9.50 18.34 3.04
C GLN A 146 9.97 19.80 3.12
N SER A 147 10.46 20.37 2.00
CA SER A 147 10.89 21.76 1.94
C SER A 147 9.74 22.77 1.99
N ARG A 148 8.50 22.36 1.69
CA ARG A 148 7.31 23.22 1.63
C ARG A 148 6.43 23.15 2.85
N ILE A 149 6.29 21.96 3.46
CA ILE A 149 5.34 21.74 4.56
C ILE A 149 5.95 21.91 5.96
N GLY A 150 7.21 22.38 6.03
CA GLY A 150 7.87 22.78 7.28
C GLY A 150 8.09 21.60 8.24
N PRO A 151 7.52 21.64 9.47
CA PRO A 151 7.83 20.67 10.53
C PRO A 151 7.17 19.30 10.33
N ILE A 152 6.22 19.17 9.40
CA ILE A 152 5.51 17.90 9.17
C ILE A 152 6.49 16.93 8.49
N PRO A 153 6.83 15.79 9.12
CA PRO A 153 7.73 14.81 8.53
C PRO A 153 7.09 14.14 7.30
N VAL A 154 7.88 14.01 6.23
CA VAL A 154 7.52 13.24 5.03
C VAL A 154 8.40 12.00 4.94
N GLU A 155 7.78 10.82 4.95
CA GLU A 155 8.47 9.55 4.74
C GLU A 155 8.00 8.86 3.46
N VAL A 156 8.94 8.21 2.75
CA VAL A 156 8.59 7.35 1.62
C VAL A 156 8.26 5.97 2.15
N VAL A 157 6.99 5.58 2.01
CA VAL A 157 6.49 4.23 2.28
C VAL A 157 6.28 3.43 0.99
N ALA A 158 6.62 4.00 -0.17
CA ALA A 158 6.64 3.33 -1.45
C ALA A 158 7.43 2.01 -1.35
N GLY A 159 6.67 0.94 -1.31
CA GLY A 159 7.19 -0.36 -0.95
C GLY A 159 6.52 -0.98 0.27
N PHE A 160 5.54 -0.44 0.98
CA PHE A 160 4.86 -1.18 2.07
C PHE A 160 3.82 -2.19 1.59
N SER A 161 3.45 -2.17 0.31
CA SER A 161 2.86 -3.33 -0.38
C SER A 161 3.90 -4.38 -0.81
N GLY A 162 5.19 -4.15 -0.52
CA GLY A 162 6.35 -5.01 -0.89
C GLY A 162 7.49 -5.13 0.15
N ARG A 163 7.36 -4.43 1.28
CA ARG A 163 8.00 -4.59 2.58
C ARG A 163 6.90 -5.15 3.50
N ARG A 164 6.21 -6.19 3.01
CA ARG A 164 6.31 -7.42 3.80
C ARG A 164 7.79 -7.54 4.05
N GLU A 165 8.22 -7.54 5.31
CA GLU A 165 9.54 -8.05 5.62
C GLU A 165 9.85 -9.20 4.66
N LYS A 166 11.13 -9.40 4.41
CA LYS A 166 11.59 -10.76 4.16
C LYS A 166 11.21 -11.68 5.34
N VAL A 167 9.94 -11.82 5.71
CA VAL A 167 9.31 -13.12 5.88
C VAL A 167 9.22 -13.76 4.49
N VAL A 168 10.39 -13.91 3.87
CA VAL A 168 10.75 -15.25 3.48
C VAL A 168 10.79 -15.95 4.82
N ASN A 169 9.72 -16.67 5.18
CA ASN A 169 9.89 -17.64 6.24
C ASN A 169 10.98 -18.58 5.70
N LYS A 170 12.23 -18.38 6.15
CA LYS A 170 13.40 -19.10 5.63
C LYS A 170 13.12 -20.59 5.68
N ASP A 171 12.34 -21.01 6.68
CA ASP A 171 11.92 -22.39 6.88
C ASP A 171 10.99 -22.87 5.77
N ILE A 172 9.98 -22.08 5.35
CA ILE A 172 9.08 -22.46 4.23
C ILE A 172 9.85 -22.49 2.92
N ARG A 173 10.70 -21.49 2.65
CA ARG A 173 11.51 -21.45 1.43
C ARG A 173 12.47 -22.64 1.36
N MET A 174 13.17 -22.94 2.45
CA MET A 174 14.04 -24.10 2.53
C MET A 174 13.24 -25.40 2.42
N ALA A 175 12.07 -25.50 3.05
CA ALA A 175 11.22 -26.67 2.96
C ALA A 175 10.71 -26.93 1.54
N ILE A 176 10.32 -25.88 0.80
CA ILE A 176 9.97 -25.99 -0.63
C ILE A 176 11.17 -26.48 -1.43
N LEU A 177 12.35 -25.89 -1.24
CA LEU A 177 13.57 -26.33 -1.94
C LEU A 177 13.94 -27.79 -1.62
N THR A 178 13.94 -28.19 -0.36
CA THR A 178 14.21 -29.57 0.08
C THR A 178 13.15 -30.55 -0.42
N TYR A 179 11.90 -30.12 -0.56
CA TYR A 179 10.86 -30.93 -1.15
C TYR A 179 11.08 -31.13 -2.66
N LEU A 180 11.43 -30.04 -3.37
CA LEU A 180 11.70 -30.05 -4.80
C LEU A 180 13.02 -30.74 -5.18
N GLU A 181 13.97 -30.88 -4.24
CA GLU A 181 15.14 -31.76 -4.37
C GLU A 181 14.74 -33.23 -4.53
N ARG A 182 13.66 -33.64 -3.85
CA ARG A 182 13.25 -35.04 -3.77
C ARG A 182 12.30 -35.43 -4.89
N ARG A 183 11.49 -34.49 -5.39
CA ARG A 183 10.57 -34.71 -6.52
C ARG A 183 10.05 -33.41 -7.15
N PRO A 184 9.76 -33.40 -8.46
CA PRO A 184 8.92 -32.37 -9.09
C PRO A 184 7.55 -32.25 -8.41
N ALA A 185 7.03 -31.03 -8.31
CA ALA A 185 5.74 -30.78 -7.64
C ALA A 185 4.91 -29.72 -8.36
N THR A 186 3.58 -29.84 -8.31
CA THR A 186 2.69 -28.78 -8.79
C THR A 186 2.45 -27.74 -7.69
N LEU A 187 1.90 -26.58 -8.08
CA LEU A 187 1.44 -25.58 -7.11
C LEU A 187 0.41 -26.16 -6.12
N ALA A 188 -0.44 -27.07 -6.59
CA ALA A 188 -1.44 -27.73 -5.75
C ALA A 188 -0.78 -28.61 -4.67
N ASP A 189 0.25 -29.37 -5.06
CA ASP A 189 0.99 -30.25 -4.13
C ASP A 189 1.71 -29.45 -3.04
N LEU A 190 2.37 -28.35 -3.45
CA LEU A 190 3.10 -27.48 -2.53
C LEU A 190 2.15 -26.73 -1.59
N SER A 191 0.99 -26.28 -2.09
CA SER A 191 -0.05 -25.65 -1.25
C SER A 191 -0.63 -26.65 -0.24
N ALA A 192 -0.93 -27.88 -0.68
CA ALA A 192 -1.43 -28.92 0.22
C ALA A 192 -0.42 -29.29 1.32
N THR A 193 0.89 -29.16 1.05
CA THR A 193 1.96 -29.56 1.98
C THR A 193 2.38 -28.45 2.94
N PHE A 194 2.47 -27.20 2.47
CA PHE A 194 3.11 -26.10 3.21
C PHE A 194 2.16 -25.01 3.72
N GLY A 195 0.88 -25.01 3.34
CA GLY A 195 -0.12 -24.13 3.96
C GLY A 195 -1.34 -23.79 3.09
N PRO A 196 -2.47 -23.37 3.70
CA PRO A 196 -3.76 -23.23 3.02
C PRO A 196 -3.81 -22.09 1.98
N HIS A 197 -2.88 -21.13 2.02
CA HIS A 197 -2.91 -19.95 1.17
C HIS A 197 -2.05 -20.13 -0.08
N ARG A 198 -2.67 -20.65 -1.15
CA ARG A 198 -2.08 -20.82 -2.49
C ARG A 198 -1.29 -19.60 -2.99
N ASN A 199 -1.76 -18.38 -2.69
CA ASN A 199 -1.10 -17.14 -3.11
C ASN A 199 0.26 -16.91 -2.45
N GLU A 200 0.49 -17.46 -1.26
CA GLU A 200 1.78 -17.37 -0.58
C GLU A 200 2.81 -18.29 -1.26
N ILE A 201 2.41 -19.50 -1.62
CA ILE A 201 3.26 -20.46 -2.35
C ILE A 201 3.62 -19.92 -3.73
N VAL A 202 2.67 -19.30 -4.45
CA VAL A 202 2.95 -18.62 -5.73
C VAL A 202 4.05 -17.58 -5.57
N LYS A 203 4.04 -16.80 -4.48
CA LYS A 203 5.08 -15.80 -4.21
C LYS A 203 6.47 -16.45 -4.04
N TYR A 204 6.57 -17.51 -3.25
CA TYR A 204 7.84 -18.22 -3.06
C TYR A 204 8.38 -18.81 -4.37
N LEU A 205 7.50 -19.40 -5.18
CA LEU A 205 7.87 -19.96 -6.47
C LEU A 205 8.34 -18.89 -7.45
N GLY A 206 7.69 -17.73 -7.50
CA GLY A 206 8.13 -16.59 -8.30
C GLY A 206 9.57 -16.19 -7.97
N HIS A 207 9.86 -15.97 -6.69
CA HIS A 207 11.22 -15.62 -6.27
C HIS A 207 12.27 -16.71 -6.60
N LEU A 208 11.92 -17.99 -6.43
CA LEU A 208 12.85 -19.09 -6.74
C LEU A 208 13.09 -19.27 -8.24
N LEU A 209 12.11 -18.92 -9.08
CA LEU A 209 12.26 -18.87 -10.54
C LEU A 209 13.15 -17.70 -10.97
N ASP A 210 12.90 -16.51 -10.42
CA ASP A 210 13.68 -15.29 -10.71
C ASP A 210 15.17 -15.48 -10.34
N GLU A 211 15.44 -16.21 -9.25
CA GLU A 211 16.79 -16.53 -8.79
C GLU A 211 17.42 -17.75 -9.51
N GLY A 212 16.69 -18.41 -10.42
CA GLY A 212 17.18 -19.59 -11.14
C GLY A 212 17.40 -20.82 -10.26
N MET A 213 16.78 -20.89 -9.08
CA MET A 213 16.90 -22.02 -8.16
C MET A 213 15.97 -23.18 -8.54
N ILE A 214 14.89 -22.88 -9.27
CA ILE A 214 13.93 -23.85 -9.81
C ILE A 214 13.60 -23.50 -11.26
N LYS A 215 13.04 -24.45 -12.00
CA LYS A 215 12.45 -24.25 -13.34
C LYS A 215 11.02 -24.77 -13.39
N GLU A 216 10.26 -24.29 -14.38
CA GLU A 216 8.96 -24.84 -14.73
C GLU A 216 9.11 -25.93 -15.81
N GLU A 217 8.37 -27.04 -15.67
CA GLU A 217 8.30 -28.10 -16.67
C GLU A 217 6.85 -28.56 -16.84
N TYR A 218 6.45 -28.86 -18.06
CA TYR A 218 5.09 -29.28 -18.38
C TYR A 218 5.07 -30.78 -18.70
N THR A 219 4.17 -31.50 -18.03
CA THR A 219 3.85 -32.89 -18.38
C THR A 219 2.36 -32.95 -18.73
N GLY A 220 2.08 -32.99 -20.03
CA GLY A 220 0.71 -32.80 -20.55
C GLY A 220 0.20 -31.39 -20.23
N SER A 221 -0.97 -31.30 -19.60
CA SER A 221 -1.58 -30.02 -19.19
C SER A 221 -1.17 -29.53 -17.80
N LYS A 222 -0.32 -30.27 -17.08
CA LYS A 222 0.07 -29.95 -15.71
C LYS A 222 1.46 -29.31 -15.66
N LYS A 223 1.55 -28.23 -14.89
CA LYS A 223 2.77 -27.48 -14.63
C LYS A 223 3.44 -27.96 -13.34
N TYR A 224 4.69 -28.38 -13.45
CA TYR A 224 5.55 -28.81 -12.35
C TYR A 224 6.69 -27.83 -12.14
N TYR A 225 7.13 -27.73 -10.89
CA TYR A 225 8.32 -27.01 -10.47
C TYR A 225 9.41 -28.02 -10.13
N ILE A 226 10.64 -27.76 -10.58
CA ILE A 226 11.79 -28.66 -10.41
C ILE A 226 12.96 -27.85 -9.90
N LYS A 227 13.67 -28.34 -8.87
CA LYS A 227 14.89 -27.68 -8.40
C LYS A 227 16.01 -27.84 -9.42
N LEU A 228 16.70 -26.74 -9.70
CA LEU A 228 17.93 -26.74 -10.48
C LEU A 228 19.11 -27.05 -9.55
N ALA A 229 19.99 -27.95 -9.97
CA ALA A 229 21.27 -28.13 -9.28
C ALA A 229 22.05 -26.81 -9.35
N PRO A 230 22.81 -26.44 -8.31
CA PRO A 230 23.71 -25.29 -8.42
C PRO A 230 24.60 -25.49 -9.64
N SER A 231 24.48 -24.61 -10.63
CA SER A 231 25.43 -24.56 -11.73
C SER A 231 26.80 -24.32 -11.10
N ALA A 232 27.68 -25.32 -11.20
CA ALA A 232 29.10 -25.15 -10.94
C ALA A 232 29.62 -24.14 -11.98
N LEU A 233 29.59 -22.86 -11.63
CA LEU A 233 30.26 -21.82 -12.38
C LEU A 233 31.75 -21.92 -12.03
N THR A 234 32.46 -22.68 -12.86
CA THR A 234 33.78 -22.27 -13.40
C THR A 234 33.62 -21.00 -14.21
#